data_AF-A0A258HSX5-F1
#
_entry.id   AF-A0A258HSX5-F1
#
_cell.length_a   1.000
_cell.length_b   1.000
_cell.length_c   1.000
_cell.angle_alpha   90.00
_cell.angle_beta   90.00
_cell.angle_gamma   90.00
#
_symmetry.space_group_name_H-M   'P 1'
#
loop_
_entity.id
_entity.type
_entity.pdbx_description
1 polymer ?
#
loop_
_entity_poly.entity_id
_entity_poly.type
_entity_poly.pdbx_seq_one_letter_code
_entity_poly.pdbx_strand_id
1 'polypeptide(L)'
;MWYPLAAVLLPTGIGPNPIDDPGTPPDFDPNTVTPGVAGFVAIALVAIAVIFLLVDMTRRIRRVRYRGEVRERLEAEQAMIAEGGPAEPEPEQPADR
;
A
#
# COMPACT_ATOMS: atom_id res chain seq x y z
N MET A 1 -61.50 30.64 -19.24
CA MET A 1 -61.17 30.93 -20.64
C MET A 1 -59.70 30.62 -20.82
N TRP A 2 -59.41 29.50 -21.47
CA TRP A 2 -58.06 29.00 -21.75
C TRP A 2 -57.49 29.83 -22.90
N TYR A 3 -56.33 30.45 -22.73
CA TYR A 3 -55.61 31.10 -23.83
C TYR A 3 -54.46 30.20 -24.29
N PRO A 4 -54.27 30.01 -25.61
CA PRO A 4 -53.29 29.10 -26.18
C PRO A 4 -51.86 29.67 -26.05
N LEU A 5 -50.91 28.78 -25.78
CA LEU A 5 -49.49 29.02 -25.87
C LEU A 5 -49.13 29.43 -27.31
N ALA A 6 -49.19 30.72 -27.63
CA ALA A 6 -48.58 31.25 -28.84
C ALA A 6 -47.06 31.19 -28.63
N ALA A 7 -46.42 30.29 -29.38
CA ALA A 7 -44.99 30.09 -29.42
C ALA A 7 -44.26 31.43 -29.56
N VAL A 8 -43.49 31.79 -28.52
CA VAL A 8 -42.45 32.81 -28.65
C VAL A 8 -41.33 32.15 -29.45
N LEU A 9 -41.35 32.38 -30.76
CA LEU A 9 -40.23 32.12 -31.65
C LEU A 9 -39.16 33.19 -31.35
N LEU A 10 -38.25 32.89 -30.42
CA LEU A 10 -37.05 33.71 -30.26
C LEU A 10 -36.17 33.50 -31.50
N PRO A 11 -35.68 34.58 -32.14
CA PRO A 11 -34.75 34.46 -33.25
C PRO A 11 -33.45 33.87 -32.73
N THR A 12 -33.12 32.68 -33.23
CA THR A 12 -31.86 32.02 -32.96
C THR A 12 -30.69 32.87 -33.47
N GLY A 13 -29.61 32.85 -32.69
CA GLY A 13 -28.39 33.66 -32.81
C GLY A 13 -27.99 34.15 -34.20
N ILE A 14 -27.78 35.47 -34.28
CA ILE A 14 -27.09 36.14 -35.38
C ILE A 14 -25.58 36.03 -35.11
N GLY A 15 -24.88 35.22 -35.90
CA GLY A 15 -23.41 35.21 -36.01
C GLY A 15 -22.77 33.86 -35.64
N PRO A 16 -21.72 33.42 -36.35
CA PRO A 16 -20.94 32.25 -35.97
C PRO A 16 -20.16 32.57 -34.70
N ASN A 17 -20.67 32.15 -33.54
CA ASN A 17 -19.94 32.19 -32.28
C ASN A 17 -19.05 30.93 -32.20
N PRO A 18 -17.72 31.03 -32.13
CA PRO A 18 -16.82 29.88 -32.07
C PRO A 18 -16.89 29.05 -30.78
N ILE A 19 -17.74 29.41 -29.81
CA ILE A 19 -17.67 28.87 -28.44
C ILE A 19 -18.72 27.78 -28.14
N ASP A 20 -19.78 27.63 -28.94
CA ASP A 20 -20.88 26.72 -28.58
C ASP A 20 -21.26 25.77 -29.74
N ASP A 21 -20.37 24.85 -30.11
CA ASP A 21 -20.81 23.57 -30.67
C ASP A 21 -20.88 22.54 -29.52
N PRO A 22 -22.06 22.30 -28.92
CA PRO A 22 -22.22 21.32 -27.85
C PRO A 22 -22.04 19.87 -28.33
N GLY A 23 -21.74 19.64 -29.61
CA GLY A 23 -21.57 18.32 -30.22
C GLY A 23 -20.14 17.94 -30.61
N THR A 24 -19.17 18.85 -30.57
CA THR A 24 -17.79 18.54 -30.97
C THR A 24 -16.90 18.53 -29.72
N PRO A 25 -16.57 17.35 -29.16
CA PRO A 25 -15.49 17.27 -28.19
C PRO A 25 -14.23 17.89 -28.81
N PRO A 26 -13.41 18.65 -28.07
CA PRO A 26 -12.10 19.06 -28.57
C PRO A 26 -11.40 17.80 -29.07
N ASP A 27 -10.80 17.83 -30.27
CA ASP A 27 -10.10 16.70 -30.87
C ASP A 27 -9.25 15.99 -29.81
N PHE A 28 -9.81 14.92 -29.22
CA PHE A 28 -9.11 14.11 -28.25
C PHE A 28 -8.15 13.28 -29.09
N ASP A 29 -6.91 13.72 -29.19
CA ASP A 29 -5.85 12.88 -29.73
C ASP A 29 -5.85 11.58 -28.90
N PRO A 30 -6.17 10.41 -29.49
CA PRO A 30 -6.24 9.15 -28.75
C PRO A 30 -4.90 8.75 -28.13
N ASN A 31 -3.79 9.35 -28.61
CA ASN A 31 -2.46 9.19 -28.02
C ASN A 31 -2.24 10.03 -26.73
N THR A 32 -3.14 10.98 -26.44
CA THR A 32 -3.06 11.83 -25.24
C THR A 32 -3.66 11.14 -24.01
N VAL A 33 -4.60 10.20 -24.20
CA VAL A 33 -5.37 9.57 -23.09
C VAL A 33 -5.14 8.07 -22.92
N THR A 34 -4.42 7.43 -23.82
CA THR A 34 -3.88 6.09 -23.58
C THR A 34 -2.39 6.22 -23.35
N PRO A 35 -1.90 6.08 -22.11
CA PRO A 35 -0.47 5.97 -21.93
C PRO A 35 -0.12 4.64 -22.61
N GLY A 36 0.46 4.71 -23.82
CA GLY A 36 0.62 3.56 -24.70
C GLY A 36 1.55 2.49 -24.11
N VAL A 37 2.34 1.81 -24.95
CA VAL A 37 3.32 0.82 -24.46
C VAL A 37 4.25 1.42 -23.38
N ALA A 38 4.58 2.72 -23.50
CA ALA A 38 5.35 3.45 -22.50
C ALA A 38 4.68 3.48 -21.10
N GLY A 39 3.37 3.68 -21.04
CA GLY A 39 2.60 3.67 -19.78
C GLY A 39 2.57 2.30 -19.12
N PHE A 40 2.36 1.27 -19.94
CA PHE A 40 2.37 -0.11 -19.47
C PHE A 40 3.73 -0.50 -18.89
N VAL A 41 4.82 -0.14 -19.58
CA VAL A 41 6.19 -0.37 -19.10
C VAL A 41 6.45 0.41 -17.81
N ALA A 42 5.99 1.66 -17.70
CA ALA A 42 6.14 2.45 -16.48
C ALA A 42 5.46 1.79 -15.28
N ILE A 43 4.21 1.35 -15.42
CA ILE A 43 3.49 0.67 -14.34
C ILE A 43 4.09 -0.71 -14.03
N ALA A 44 4.55 -1.45 -15.04
CA ALA A 44 5.24 -2.73 -14.82
C ALA A 44 6.52 -2.55 -13.99
N LEU A 45 7.31 -1.50 -14.26
CA LEU A 45 8.50 -1.17 -13.46
C LEU A 45 8.14 -0.78 -12.03
N VAL A 46 7.08 0.02 -11.83
CA VAL A 46 6.60 0.37 -10.48
C VAL A 46 6.17 -0.88 -9.72
N ALA A 47 5.42 -1.78 -10.36
CA ALA A 47 5.01 -3.04 -9.74
C ALA A 47 6.21 -3.91 -9.33
N ILE A 48 7.22 -4.01 -10.20
CA ILE A 48 8.48 -4.72 -9.88
C ILE A 48 9.18 -4.05 -8.68
N ALA A 49 9.28 -2.72 -8.66
CA ALA A 49 9.88 -2.00 -7.54
C ALA A 49 9.15 -2.25 -6.22
N VAL A 50 7.81 -2.28 -6.23
CA VAL A 50 7.00 -2.62 -5.05
C VAL A 50 7.24 -4.06 -4.60
N ILE A 51 7.28 -5.02 -5.52
CA ILE A 51 7.59 -6.43 -5.20
C ILE A 51 9.00 -6.54 -4.57
N PHE A 52 9.99 -5.88 -5.17
CA PHE A 52 11.35 -5.84 -4.62
C PHE A 52 11.37 -5.22 -3.23
N LEU A 53 10.60 -4.16 -2.98
CA LEU A 53 10.49 -3.53 -1.67
C LEU A 53 9.88 -4.48 -0.63
N LEU A 54 8.84 -5.23 -1.00
CA LEU A 54 8.23 -6.25 -0.13
C LEU A 54 9.22 -7.38 0.20
N VAL A 55 9.94 -7.88 -0.81
CA VAL A 55 10.97 -8.93 -0.62
C VAL A 55 12.13 -8.39 0.23
N ASP A 56 12.58 -7.16 -0.02
CA ASP A 56 13.63 -6.54 0.79
C ASP A 56 13.18 -6.37 2.24
N MET A 57 11.99 -5.81 2.46
CA MET A 57 11.43 -5.61 3.79
C MET A 57 11.31 -6.93 4.56
N THR A 58 10.78 -7.98 3.93
CA THR A 58 10.67 -9.31 4.56
C THR A 58 12.04 -9.93 4.85
N ARG A 59 13.01 -9.79 3.95
CA ARG A 59 14.39 -10.27 4.13
C ARG A 59 15.12 -9.49 5.22
N ARG A 60 14.84 -8.19 5.36
CA ARG A 60 15.35 -7.33 6.41
C ARG A 60 14.77 -7.72 7.77
N ILE A 61 13.45 -7.87 7.88
CA ILE A 61 12.78 -8.29 9.13
C ILE A 61 13.34 -9.62 9.63
N ARG A 62 13.45 -10.62 8.73
CA ARG A 62 14.05 -11.91 9.09
C ARG A 62 15.48 -11.74 9.59
N ARG A 63 16.33 -11.01 8.87
CA ARG A 63 17.73 -10.77 9.27
C ARG A 63 17.88 -10.06 10.62
N VAL A 64 16.98 -9.15 10.97
CA VAL A 64 17.06 -8.39 12.24
C VAL A 64 16.57 -9.24 13.41
N ARG A 65 15.48 -10.01 13.27
CA ARG A 65 14.94 -10.83 14.38
C ARG A 65 15.88 -11.91 14.89
N TYR A 66 16.67 -12.56 14.02
CA TYR A 66 17.62 -13.60 14.43
C TYR A 66 18.66 -13.11 15.46
N ARG A 67 18.97 -11.82 15.48
CA ARG A 67 19.95 -11.26 16.42
C ARG A 67 19.34 -10.82 17.76
N GLY A 68 18.04 -10.59 17.81
CA GLY A 68 17.34 -10.19 19.04
C GLY A 68 17.03 -11.40 19.90
N GLU A 69 16.37 -12.41 19.33
CA GLU A 69 15.86 -13.56 20.08
C GLU A 69 16.98 -14.44 20.65
N VAL A 70 18.14 -14.54 19.96
CA VAL A 70 19.30 -15.28 20.47
C VAL A 70 19.96 -14.52 21.63
N ARG A 71 20.03 -13.19 21.53
CA ARG A 71 20.66 -12.34 22.54
C ARG A 71 19.81 -12.27 23.81
N GLU A 72 18.49 -12.20 23.65
CA GLU A 72 17.52 -12.24 24.75
C GLU A 72 17.53 -13.60 25.47
N ARG A 73 17.64 -14.72 24.74
CA ARG A 73 17.82 -16.04 25.35
C ARG A 73 19.15 -16.17 26.09
N LEU A 74 20.25 -15.66 25.51
CA LEU A 74 21.57 -15.65 26.14
C LEU A 74 21.61 -14.75 27.38
N GLU A 75 20.97 -13.57 27.32
CA GLU A 75 20.88 -12.65 28.46
C GLU A 75 20.00 -13.24 29.57
N ALA A 76 18.90 -13.92 29.24
CA ALA A 76 18.08 -14.65 30.21
C ALA A 76 18.83 -15.83 30.84
N GLU A 77 19.58 -16.61 30.07
CA GLU A 77 20.41 -17.69 30.59
C GLU A 77 21.53 -17.15 31.49
N GLN A 78 22.19 -16.06 31.08
CA GLN A 78 23.22 -15.41 31.90
C GLN A 78 22.64 -14.77 33.17
N ALA A 79 21.45 -14.20 33.12
CA ALA A 79 20.74 -13.69 34.30
C ALA A 79 20.36 -14.84 35.25
N MET A 80 19.84 -15.96 34.73
CA MET A 80 19.52 -17.14 35.54
C MET A 80 20.76 -17.80 36.17
N ILE A 81 21.92 -17.73 35.51
CA ILE A 81 23.20 -18.18 36.07
C ILE A 81 23.72 -17.18 37.11
N ALA A 82 23.58 -15.87 36.87
CA ALA A 82 24.03 -14.81 37.78
C ALA A 82 23.16 -14.68 39.04
N GLU A 83 21.88 -15.01 38.96
CA GLU A 83 20.91 -14.94 40.07
C GLU A 83 20.94 -16.20 40.96
N GLY A 84 21.84 -17.15 40.67
CA GLY A 84 22.06 -18.34 41.48
C GLY A 84 21.03 -19.42 41.18
N GLY A 85 21.33 -20.23 40.15
CA GLY A 85 20.47 -21.29 39.61
C GLY A 85 19.74 -22.15 40.64
N PRO A 86 18.64 -22.81 40.24
CA PRO A 86 17.70 -23.46 41.15
C PRO A 86 18.46 -24.33 42.16
N ALA A 87 18.28 -24.02 43.44
CA ALA A 87 18.76 -24.85 44.53
C ALA A 87 18.25 -26.26 44.27
N GLU A 88 19.16 -27.16 43.86
CA GLU A 88 18.86 -28.57 43.73
C GLU A 88 18.18 -28.99 45.04
N PRO A 89 16.97 -29.57 45.00
CA PRO A 89 16.38 -30.13 46.20
C PRO A 89 17.38 -31.17 46.69
N GLU A 90 17.97 -30.86 47.84
CA GLU A 90 18.92 -31.67 48.57
C GLU A 90 18.45 -33.12 48.49
N PRO A 91 19.27 -34.05 47.97
CA PRO A 91 18.84 -35.44 47.86
C PRO A 91 18.50 -35.89 49.27
N GLU A 92 17.22 -36.12 49.49
CA GLU A 92 16.64 -36.54 50.76
C GLU A 92 17.40 -37.81 51.17
N GLN A 93 18.39 -37.60 52.06
CA GLN A 93 19.23 -38.66 52.57
C GLN A 93 18.28 -39.64 53.24
N PRO A 94 18.20 -40.89 52.75
CA PRO A 94 17.27 -41.86 53.31
C PRO A 94 17.67 -42.02 54.77
N ALA A 95 16.74 -41.67 55.66
CA ALA A 95 16.94 -41.71 57.10
C ALA A 95 17.20 -43.15 57.53
N ASP A 96 18.49 -43.50 57.59
CA ASP A 96 19.02 -44.67 58.27
C ASP A 96 18.98 -44.39 59.78
N ARG A 97 17.94 -44.92 60.45
CA ARG A 97 18.00 -45.59 61.77
C ARG A 97 16.64 -45.89 62.37
#